data_AF-A0A519BRA5-F1
#
_entry.id   AF-A0A519BRA5-F1
#
_cell.length_a   1.000
_cell.length_b   1.000
_cell.length_c   1.000
_cell.angle_alpha   90.00
_cell.angle_beta   90.00
_cell.angle_gamma   90.00
#
_symmetry.space_group_name_H-M   'P 1'
#
loop_
_entity.id
_entity.type
_entity.pdbx_description
1 polymer ?
#
loop_
_entity_poly.entity_id
_entity_poly.type
_entity_poly.pdbx_seq_one_letter_code
_entity_poly.pdbx_strand_id
1 'polypeptide(L)'
;MERKSYFKRNTVGETNKLGSERRISEDFVSNISSLDGDTRLVIPLDVNLVPFKYFNSRKFLKHGPEVLIERGKSIRNLLIGRDEPVKLREEAFDKIKENVFYCGYSFMPVSGKDQRKRKVSLVECLEGAKMFTYSENGPKIELKAYDDSSRVDREGAEIIVSVPSRMKKASRYQLKFSSVPVKDTRNKWPIAYQVSTDHICPHKRFNIRYRFEDDVDSSRIFNFCSHEIAAYMKIADHYKNEKKTMVPLQMSQFAIPTQGTADFYTKMDNFCLKEDLNNKGKKKLRLLDRAEKEILLWELVKQNGHDDTFYATEKLRNYDWSVPGRK
;
A
#
# COMPACT_ATOMS: atom_id res chain seq x y z
N MET A 1 -22.70 -4.43 -8.03
CA MET A 1 -21.72 -5.55 -8.06
C MET A 1 -21.28 -5.83 -6.62
N GLU A 2 -21.31 -7.08 -6.16
CA GLU A 2 -21.03 -7.44 -4.76
C GLU A 2 -19.54 -7.81 -4.56
N ARG A 3 -18.95 -7.52 -3.39
CA ARG A 3 -17.61 -8.01 -3.03
C ARG A 3 -17.64 -9.51 -2.72
N LYS A 4 -16.54 -10.22 -3.04
CA LYS A 4 -16.34 -11.62 -2.60
C LYS A 4 -16.20 -11.68 -1.07
N SER A 5 -16.61 -12.80 -0.47
CA SER A 5 -16.62 -13.00 0.99
C SER A 5 -15.28 -12.68 1.64
N TYR A 6 -14.17 -13.13 1.05
CA TYR A 6 -12.81 -12.87 1.52
C TYR A 6 -12.46 -11.38 1.67
N PHE A 7 -13.06 -10.50 0.85
CA PHE A 7 -12.84 -9.05 0.88
C PHE A 7 -14.00 -8.27 1.51
N LYS A 8 -14.98 -8.97 2.10
CA LYS A 8 -16.05 -8.31 2.86
C LYS A 8 -15.46 -7.71 4.13
N ARG A 9 -16.02 -6.57 4.50
CA ARG A 9 -15.74 -5.85 5.73
C ARG A 9 -17.08 -5.67 6.45
N ASN A 10 -17.05 -5.49 7.75
CA ASN A 10 -18.25 -5.14 8.50
C ASN A 10 -18.82 -3.83 7.96
N THR A 11 -20.13 -3.81 7.81
CA THR A 11 -20.92 -2.59 7.64
C THR A 11 -21.02 -1.86 8.96
N VAL A 12 -21.35 -0.56 8.94
CA VAL A 12 -21.63 0.21 10.16
C VAL A 12 -22.68 -0.49 11.03
N GLY A 13 -23.71 -1.09 10.41
CA GLY A 13 -24.74 -1.84 11.12
C GLY A 13 -24.24 -3.11 11.79
N GLU A 14 -23.33 -3.87 11.15
CA GLU A 14 -22.69 -5.05 11.76
C GLU A 14 -21.76 -4.63 12.90
N THR A 15 -20.92 -3.61 12.70
CA THR A 15 -20.04 -3.09 13.76
C THR A 15 -20.84 -2.52 14.94
N ASN A 16 -22.05 -1.99 14.69
CA ASN A 16 -22.92 -1.49 15.74
C ASN A 16 -23.57 -2.56 16.62
N LYS A 17 -23.52 -3.83 16.20
CA LYS A 17 -24.07 -4.97 16.95
C LYS A 17 -23.04 -5.64 17.87
N LEU A 18 -21.79 -5.17 17.87
CA LEU A 18 -20.75 -5.66 18.77
C LEU A 18 -21.10 -5.32 20.22
N GLY A 19 -20.79 -6.24 21.14
CA GLY A 19 -21.28 -6.25 22.51
C GLY A 19 -20.83 -5.08 23.38
N SER A 20 -19.65 -4.50 23.11
CA SER A 20 -19.14 -3.36 23.88
C SER A 20 -18.64 -2.21 23.00
N GLU A 21 -18.56 -1.00 23.58
CA GLU A 21 -18.05 0.22 22.92
C GLU A 21 -16.91 0.84 23.72
N ARG A 22 -15.80 1.13 23.03
CA ARG A 22 -14.70 1.96 23.53
C ARG A 22 -14.64 3.27 22.75
N ARG A 23 -14.72 4.41 23.45
CA ARG A 23 -14.51 5.74 22.86
C ARG A 23 -13.10 6.21 23.16
N ILE A 24 -12.36 6.68 22.16
CA ILE A 24 -10.97 7.10 22.33
C ILE A 24 -10.66 8.43 21.63
N SER A 25 -9.81 9.23 22.26
CA SER A 25 -9.30 10.50 21.71
C SER A 25 -7.79 10.49 21.43
N GLU A 26 -7.07 9.50 21.95
CA GLU A 26 -5.62 9.37 21.86
C GLU A 26 -5.20 7.89 21.82
N ASP A 27 -3.90 7.64 21.64
CA ASP A 27 -3.29 6.31 21.61
C ASP A 27 -4.03 5.30 20.71
N PHE A 28 -4.34 5.75 19.49
CA PHE A 28 -5.09 4.95 18.52
C PHE A 28 -4.44 3.60 18.25
N VAL A 29 -3.12 3.55 18.15
CA VAL A 29 -2.38 2.32 17.83
C VAL A 29 -2.60 1.24 18.90
N SER A 30 -2.32 1.56 20.17
CA SER A 30 -2.51 0.64 21.29
C SER A 30 -3.98 0.23 21.45
N ASN A 31 -4.91 1.17 21.29
CA ASN A 31 -6.32 0.90 21.43
C ASN A 31 -6.88 0.02 20.31
N ILE A 32 -6.50 0.27 19.06
CA ILE A 32 -6.91 -0.58 17.92
C ILE A 32 -6.26 -1.96 18.02
N SER A 33 -4.98 -2.03 18.40
CA SER A 33 -4.26 -3.31 18.53
C SER A 33 -4.86 -4.19 19.63
N SER A 34 -5.38 -3.60 20.70
CA SER A 34 -6.02 -4.31 21.83
C SER A 34 -7.49 -4.63 21.62
N LEU A 35 -8.10 -4.29 20.47
CA LEU A 35 -9.49 -4.68 20.21
C LEU A 35 -9.63 -6.19 20.11
N ASP A 36 -10.61 -6.72 20.84
CA ASP A 36 -11.15 -8.06 20.66
C ASP A 36 -12.25 -8.06 19.57
N GLY A 37 -12.78 -9.24 19.27
CA GLY A 37 -13.80 -9.41 18.23
C GLY A 37 -15.21 -8.92 18.61
N ASP A 38 -15.42 -8.47 19.84
CA ASP A 38 -16.75 -8.06 20.36
C ASP A 38 -16.80 -6.60 20.83
N THR A 39 -15.70 -5.87 20.69
CA THR A 39 -15.59 -4.45 21.04
C THR A 39 -15.52 -3.59 19.80
N ARG A 40 -16.45 -2.64 19.65
CA ARG A 40 -16.31 -1.55 18.67
C ARG A 40 -15.52 -0.39 19.26
N LEU A 41 -14.70 0.25 18.43
CA LEU A 41 -13.99 1.47 18.76
C LEU A 41 -14.66 2.65 18.05
N VAL A 42 -15.01 3.70 18.80
CA VAL A 42 -15.62 4.92 18.26
C VAL A 42 -14.67 6.10 18.46
N ILE A 43 -14.29 6.73 17.36
CA ILE A 43 -13.53 7.99 17.35
C ILE A 43 -14.54 9.15 17.42
N PRO A 44 -14.54 9.96 18.51
CA PRO A 44 -15.42 11.10 18.68
C PRO A 44 -15.28 12.17 17.59
N LEU A 45 -16.31 13.01 17.46
CA LEU A 45 -16.41 14.02 16.40
C LEU A 45 -15.33 15.11 16.50
N ASP A 46 -14.93 15.45 17.71
CA ASP A 46 -13.91 16.45 18.03
C ASP A 46 -12.47 15.97 17.70
N VAL A 47 -12.30 14.67 17.45
CA VAL A 47 -11.01 14.07 17.10
C VAL A 47 -10.76 14.14 15.60
N ASN A 48 -9.84 15.02 15.22
CA ASN A 48 -9.49 15.26 13.83
C ASN A 48 -8.25 14.47 13.39
N LEU A 49 -8.50 13.27 12.86
CA LEU A 49 -7.44 12.45 12.25
C LEU A 49 -6.83 13.10 11.00
N VAL A 50 -7.64 13.78 10.17
CA VAL A 50 -7.14 14.49 8.99
C VAL A 50 -6.82 15.93 9.39
N PRO A 51 -5.59 16.44 9.14
CA PRO A 51 -5.23 17.78 9.59
C PRO A 51 -6.11 18.85 8.96
N PHE A 52 -6.57 19.82 9.76
CA PHE A 52 -7.50 20.88 9.33
C PHE A 52 -7.04 21.68 8.11
N LYS A 53 -5.72 21.84 7.92
CA LYS A 53 -5.16 22.49 6.72
C LYS A 53 -5.55 21.79 5.41
N TYR A 54 -5.95 20.52 5.48
CA TYR A 54 -6.53 19.78 4.39
C TYR A 54 -8.05 19.75 4.57
N PHE A 55 -8.76 20.54 3.74
CA PHE A 55 -10.23 20.65 3.76
C PHE A 55 -10.98 19.30 3.81
N ASN A 56 -10.41 18.24 3.24
CA ASN A 56 -10.93 16.88 3.35
C ASN A 56 -9.86 15.81 3.09
N SER A 57 -10.22 14.56 3.36
CA SER A 57 -9.42 13.35 3.15
C SER A 57 -8.87 13.21 1.73
N ARG A 58 -9.63 13.61 0.70
CA ARG A 58 -9.18 13.54 -0.69
C ARG A 58 -8.06 14.54 -0.96
N LYS A 59 -8.15 15.76 -0.41
CA LYS A 59 -7.09 16.77 -0.49
C LYS A 59 -5.85 16.33 0.26
N PHE A 60 -6.00 15.72 1.44
CA PHE A 60 -4.88 15.12 2.18
C PHE A 60 -4.17 14.03 1.38
N LEU A 61 -4.88 13.03 0.85
CA LEU A 61 -4.23 11.97 0.05
C LEU A 61 -3.51 12.50 -1.21
N LYS A 62 -3.97 13.65 -1.72
CA LYS A 62 -3.40 14.28 -2.91
C LYS A 62 -2.18 15.17 -2.60
N HIS A 63 -2.23 15.95 -1.53
CA HIS A 63 -1.28 17.03 -1.22
C HIS A 63 -0.63 16.93 0.16
N GLY A 64 -0.93 15.87 0.90
CA GLY A 64 -0.32 15.58 2.19
C GLY A 64 1.19 15.34 2.06
N PRO A 65 1.93 15.45 3.17
CA PRO A 65 3.32 15.04 3.25
C PRO A 65 3.49 13.59 2.81
N GLU A 66 4.61 13.29 2.17
CA GLU A 66 5.00 11.94 1.76
C GLU A 66 6.33 11.60 2.44
N VAL A 67 6.51 10.35 2.85
CA VAL A 67 7.84 9.86 3.25
C VAL A 67 8.68 9.74 1.97
N LEU A 68 9.78 10.49 1.90
CA LEU A 68 10.64 10.50 0.73
C LEU A 68 11.72 9.44 0.92
N ILE A 69 11.71 8.42 0.07
CA ILE A 69 12.81 7.44 0.04
C ILE A 69 14.01 8.12 -0.60
N GLU A 70 15.15 8.08 0.08
CA GLU A 70 16.39 8.64 -0.44
C GLU A 70 16.74 7.97 -1.78
N ARG A 71 17.17 8.77 -2.74
CA ARG A 71 17.57 8.27 -4.07
C ARG A 71 18.96 8.75 -4.41
N GLY A 72 19.69 7.92 -5.15
CA GLY A 72 20.86 8.39 -5.87
C GLY A 72 20.47 9.52 -6.82
N LYS A 73 21.18 10.65 -6.73
CA LYS A 73 20.98 11.82 -7.62
C LYS A 73 21.30 11.51 -9.10
N SER A 74 21.98 10.40 -9.36
CA SER A 74 22.37 9.95 -10.70
C SER A 74 22.44 8.42 -10.75
N ILE A 75 22.45 7.86 -11.97
CA ILE A 75 22.74 6.43 -12.19
C ILE A 75 24.09 6.06 -11.56
N ARG A 76 25.11 6.92 -11.71
CA ARG A 76 26.45 6.68 -11.14
C ARG A 76 26.39 6.52 -9.63
N ASN A 77 25.60 7.35 -8.94
CA ASN A 77 25.45 7.26 -7.48
C ASN A 77 24.82 5.93 -7.08
N LEU A 78 23.78 5.47 -7.79
CA LEU A 78 23.16 4.17 -7.50
C LEU A 78 24.13 2.99 -7.74
N LEU A 79 24.96 3.06 -8.78
CA LEU A 79 25.93 2.00 -9.09
C LEU A 79 27.07 1.92 -8.07
N ILE A 80 27.42 3.05 -7.44
CA ILE A 80 28.46 3.14 -6.41
C ILE A 80 27.88 2.73 -5.04
N GLY A 81 26.77 3.34 -4.62
CA GLY A 81 26.17 3.10 -3.30
C GLY A 81 25.60 1.68 -3.17
N ARG A 82 24.96 1.17 -4.24
CA ARG A 82 24.36 -0.17 -4.29
C ARG A 82 23.34 -0.43 -3.18
N ASP A 83 22.76 0.63 -2.62
CA ASP A 83 21.76 0.51 -1.59
C ASP A 83 20.49 -0.15 -2.14
N GLU A 84 20.04 -1.20 -1.47
CA GLU A 84 18.82 -1.89 -1.85
C GLU A 84 17.60 -1.03 -1.51
N PRO A 85 16.58 -0.96 -2.37
CA PRO A 85 15.34 -0.24 -2.10
C PRO A 85 14.68 -0.58 -0.76
N VAL A 86 14.82 -1.83 -0.30
CA VAL A 86 14.31 -2.27 1.00
C VAL A 86 14.99 -1.52 2.15
N LYS A 87 16.33 -1.45 2.13
CA LYS A 87 17.12 -0.75 3.15
C LYS A 87 16.86 0.76 3.14
N LEU A 88 16.80 1.37 1.95
CA LEU A 88 16.49 2.80 1.83
C LEU A 88 15.08 3.13 2.34
N ARG A 89 14.14 2.19 2.23
CA ARG A 89 12.80 2.34 2.77
C ARG A 89 12.79 2.21 4.30
N GLU A 90 13.50 1.22 4.84
CA GLU A 90 13.71 1.05 6.28
C GLU A 90 14.24 2.35 6.90
N GLU A 91 15.36 2.87 6.38
CA GLU A 91 15.95 4.12 6.85
C GLU A 91 15.00 5.32 6.75
N ALA A 92 14.15 5.37 5.72
CA ALA A 92 13.17 6.45 5.56
C ALA A 92 11.98 6.32 6.51
N PHE A 93 11.55 5.09 6.83
CA PHE A 93 10.44 4.80 7.73
C PHE A 93 10.84 5.04 9.19
N ASP A 94 12.08 4.75 9.56
CA ASP A 94 12.59 4.96 10.92
C ASP A 94 12.96 6.43 11.21
N LYS A 95 13.08 7.25 10.16
CA LYS A 95 13.38 8.70 10.26
C LYS A 95 12.13 9.58 10.10
N ILE A 96 10.92 9.02 10.20
CA ILE A 96 9.70 9.81 10.08
C ILE A 96 9.56 10.81 11.24
N LYS A 97 9.07 12.00 10.93
CA LYS A 97 9.03 13.10 11.90
C LYS A 97 7.82 12.98 12.81
N GLU A 98 8.04 13.26 14.09
CA GLU A 98 6.96 13.47 15.04
C GLU A 98 6.05 14.61 14.58
N ASN A 99 4.75 14.48 14.82
CA ASN A 99 3.70 15.47 14.47
C ASN A 99 3.46 15.69 12.96
N VAL A 100 3.98 14.82 12.09
CA VAL A 100 3.69 14.86 10.64
C VAL A 100 2.78 13.71 10.24
N PHE A 101 1.62 14.05 9.66
CA PHE A 101 0.70 13.08 9.09
C PHE A 101 1.08 12.78 7.64
N TYR A 102 1.52 11.55 7.37
CA TYR A 102 1.93 11.14 6.02
C TYR A 102 0.79 10.51 5.24
N CYS A 103 0.77 10.72 3.92
CA CYS A 103 -0.26 10.21 3.01
C CYS A 103 0.27 9.12 2.05
N GLY A 104 1.40 8.52 2.43
CA GLY A 104 2.13 7.53 1.65
C GLY A 104 3.63 7.84 1.60
N TYR A 105 4.36 7.00 0.88
CA TYR A 105 5.77 7.22 0.57
C TYR A 105 5.97 7.35 -0.94
N SER A 106 7.10 7.91 -1.33
CA SER A 106 7.40 8.12 -2.74
C SER A 106 8.86 7.92 -3.08
N PHE A 107 9.07 7.56 -4.34
CA PHE A 107 10.38 7.49 -4.98
C PHE A 107 10.26 8.04 -6.41
N MET A 108 11.39 8.33 -7.03
CA MET A 108 11.41 8.85 -8.40
C MET A 108 12.37 8.03 -9.25
N PRO A 109 12.04 7.79 -10.54
CA PRO A 109 13.01 7.27 -11.49
C PRO A 109 14.26 8.15 -11.52
N VAL A 110 15.43 7.53 -11.70
CA VAL A 110 16.71 8.24 -11.83
C VAL A 110 17.10 8.46 -13.30
N SER A 111 16.40 7.80 -14.21
CA SER A 111 16.67 7.84 -15.66
C SER A 111 15.45 7.34 -16.44
N GLY A 112 15.52 7.44 -17.77
CA GLY A 112 14.42 7.08 -18.67
C GLY A 112 13.51 8.26 -19.01
N LYS A 113 12.57 8.04 -19.94
CA LYS A 113 11.65 9.08 -20.42
C LYS A 113 10.58 9.45 -19.38
N ASP A 114 10.16 8.48 -18.57
CA ASP A 114 9.17 8.69 -17.52
C ASP A 114 9.86 9.11 -16.22
N GLN A 115 9.84 10.41 -15.93
CA GLN A 115 10.38 11.00 -14.70
C GLN A 115 9.30 11.27 -13.64
N ARG A 116 8.08 10.72 -13.81
CA ARG A 116 6.97 10.97 -12.88
C ARG A 116 7.28 10.37 -11.51
N LYS A 117 6.98 11.13 -10.45
CA LYS A 117 7.05 10.62 -9.07
C LYS A 117 6.17 9.37 -8.90
N ARG A 118 6.73 8.34 -8.28
CA ARG A 118 6.05 7.09 -7.93
C ARG A 118 5.58 7.20 -6.48
N LYS A 119 4.27 7.12 -6.26
CA LYS A 119 3.67 7.15 -4.93
C LYS A 119 3.06 5.80 -4.58
N VAL A 120 3.31 5.36 -3.35
CA VAL A 120 2.76 4.15 -2.77
C VAL A 120 2.11 4.49 -1.44
N SER A 121 0.94 3.91 -1.19
CA SER A 121 0.17 4.08 0.04
C SER A 121 0.22 2.78 0.83
N LEU A 122 0.42 2.87 2.15
CA LEU A 122 0.48 1.70 3.03
C LEU A 122 -0.84 0.91 3.00
N VAL A 123 -1.97 1.61 2.85
CA VAL A 123 -3.27 0.98 2.62
C VAL A 123 -3.27 0.09 1.37
N GLU A 124 -2.63 0.53 0.28
CA GLU A 124 -2.54 -0.28 -0.95
C GLU A 124 -1.58 -1.46 -0.79
N CYS A 125 -0.53 -1.33 0.02
CA CYS A 125 0.37 -2.45 0.35
C CYS A 125 -0.38 -3.57 1.08
N LEU A 126 -1.17 -3.22 2.09
CA LEU A 126 -2.02 -4.17 2.82
C LEU A 126 -3.10 -4.80 1.95
N GLU A 127 -3.79 -3.98 1.16
CA GLU A 127 -4.80 -4.46 0.23
C GLU A 127 -4.21 -5.32 -0.91
N GLY A 128 -2.96 -5.06 -1.30
CA GLY A 128 -2.19 -5.89 -2.23
C GLY A 128 -1.79 -7.23 -1.60
N ALA A 129 -1.27 -7.22 -0.37
CA ALA A 129 -0.95 -8.43 0.39
C ALA A 129 -2.18 -9.31 0.61
N LYS A 130 -3.33 -8.72 0.95
CA LYS A 130 -4.61 -9.45 1.08
C LYS A 130 -5.04 -10.09 -0.24
N MET A 131 -4.87 -9.39 -1.36
CA MET A 131 -5.17 -9.94 -2.69
C MET A 131 -4.21 -11.06 -3.11
N PHE A 132 -2.92 -10.92 -2.80
CA PHE A 132 -1.94 -11.98 -3.01
C PHE A 132 -2.32 -13.24 -2.22
N THR A 133 -2.58 -13.10 -0.92
CA THR A 133 -3.00 -14.20 -0.03
C THR A 133 -4.26 -14.90 -0.52
N TYR A 134 -5.28 -14.13 -0.94
CA TYR A 134 -6.49 -14.67 -1.56
C TYR A 134 -6.19 -15.51 -2.81
N SER A 135 -5.24 -15.08 -3.62
CA SER A 135 -4.91 -15.76 -4.87
C SER A 135 -4.11 -17.04 -4.67
N GLU A 136 -3.29 -17.12 -3.63
CA GLU A 136 -2.55 -18.33 -3.28
C GLU A 136 -3.46 -19.44 -2.76
N ASN A 137 -4.54 -19.06 -2.06
CA ASN A 137 -5.54 -19.98 -1.51
C ASN A 137 -6.80 -20.14 -2.39
N GLY A 138 -6.77 -19.60 -3.62
CA GLY A 138 -7.97 -19.48 -4.46
C GLY A 138 -7.63 -19.27 -5.94
N PRO A 139 -8.29 -18.33 -6.63
CA PRO A 139 -7.98 -18.01 -8.02
C PRO A 139 -6.57 -17.43 -8.13
N LYS A 140 -5.62 -18.25 -8.62
CA LYS A 140 -4.20 -17.90 -8.75
C LYS A 140 -3.98 -16.65 -9.57
N ILE A 141 -3.00 -15.83 -9.21
CA ILE A 141 -2.43 -14.79 -10.09
C ILE A 141 -1.61 -15.51 -11.16
N GLU A 142 -1.89 -15.24 -12.44
CA GLU A 142 -1.16 -15.84 -13.57
C GLU A 142 -0.08 -14.86 -14.02
N LEU A 143 1.10 -15.39 -14.30
CA LEU A 143 2.29 -14.61 -14.65
C LEU A 143 2.88 -15.16 -15.95
N LYS A 144 3.22 -14.26 -16.86
CA LYS A 144 4.01 -14.55 -18.07
C LYS A 144 5.18 -13.59 -18.14
N ALA A 145 6.38 -14.11 -17.83
CA ALA A 145 7.62 -13.36 -17.90
C ALA A 145 8.18 -13.35 -19.33
N TYR A 146 8.77 -12.23 -19.72
CA TYR A 146 9.56 -12.07 -20.94
C TYR A 146 10.98 -11.65 -20.52
N ASP A 147 11.68 -12.57 -19.86
CA ASP A 147 12.98 -12.37 -19.20
C ASP A 147 14.18 -12.99 -19.94
N ASP A 148 13.95 -13.65 -21.08
CA ASP A 148 14.99 -14.31 -21.88
C ASP A 148 15.79 -13.36 -22.78
N SER A 149 15.34 -12.12 -22.95
CA SER A 149 16.00 -11.15 -23.82
C SER A 149 17.36 -10.69 -23.26
N SER A 150 18.35 -10.49 -24.14
CA SER A 150 19.66 -9.92 -23.78
C SER A 150 19.57 -8.48 -23.23
N ARG A 151 18.45 -7.78 -23.51
CA ARG A 151 18.20 -6.42 -23.01
C ARG A 151 17.74 -6.39 -21.56
N VAL A 152 17.31 -7.52 -20.99
CA VAL A 152 16.81 -7.60 -19.60
C VAL A 152 17.86 -7.16 -18.59
N ASP A 153 19.13 -7.42 -18.87
CA ASP A 153 20.26 -7.00 -18.04
C ASP A 153 20.40 -5.49 -17.95
N ARG A 154 19.87 -4.73 -18.92
CA ARG A 154 20.00 -3.27 -19.00
C ARG A 154 18.70 -2.54 -18.71
N GLU A 155 17.56 -3.13 -19.06
CA GLU A 155 16.25 -2.47 -19.05
C GLU A 155 15.27 -3.08 -18.04
N GLY A 156 15.59 -4.27 -17.51
CA GLY A 156 14.67 -5.09 -16.74
C GLY A 156 13.74 -5.93 -17.62
N ALA A 157 13.04 -6.87 -17.01
CA ALA A 157 12.06 -7.71 -17.69
C ALA A 157 10.73 -6.99 -17.90
N GLU A 158 10.05 -7.34 -18.99
CA GLU A 158 8.61 -7.11 -19.12
C GLU A 158 7.86 -8.33 -18.61
N ILE A 159 6.83 -8.13 -17.80
CA ILE A 159 6.06 -9.22 -17.21
C ILE A 159 4.58 -8.89 -17.32
N ILE A 160 3.82 -9.78 -17.95
CA ILE A 160 2.35 -9.68 -18.01
C ILE A 160 1.79 -10.48 -16.84
N VAL A 161 0.92 -9.84 -16.06
CA VAL A 161 0.28 -10.45 -14.90
C VAL A 161 -1.23 -10.29 -15.01
N SER A 162 -1.95 -11.36 -14.70
CA SER A 162 -3.41 -11.40 -14.61
C SER A 162 -3.80 -11.55 -13.15
N VAL A 163 -4.49 -10.55 -12.59
CA VAL A 163 -4.83 -10.46 -11.15
C VAL A 163 -6.34 -10.60 -10.95
N PRO A 164 -6.82 -11.43 -10.01
CA PRO A 164 -8.26 -11.57 -9.77
C PRO A 164 -8.88 -10.29 -9.21
N SER A 165 -10.13 -10.00 -9.58
CA SER A 165 -10.90 -8.90 -8.98
C SER A 165 -11.42 -9.27 -7.58
N ARG A 166 -11.63 -8.24 -6.75
CA ARG A 166 -12.31 -8.34 -5.44
C ARG A 166 -13.82 -8.51 -5.56
N MET A 167 -14.38 -8.18 -6.72
CA MET A 167 -15.81 -8.21 -6.97
C MET A 167 -16.22 -9.58 -7.52
N LYS A 168 -17.41 -10.06 -7.13
CA LYS A 168 -18.00 -11.27 -7.71
C LYS A 168 -18.28 -11.05 -9.19
N LYS A 169 -18.01 -12.06 -10.02
CA LYS A 169 -18.24 -12.09 -11.48
C LYS A 169 -17.48 -11.02 -12.29
N ALA A 170 -16.61 -10.23 -11.67
CA ALA A 170 -15.76 -9.30 -12.40
C ALA A 170 -14.61 -10.03 -13.09
N SER A 171 -14.25 -9.57 -14.28
CA SER A 171 -13.09 -10.06 -15.01
C SER A 171 -11.80 -9.81 -14.23
N ARG A 172 -10.77 -10.58 -14.59
CA ARG A 172 -9.41 -10.39 -14.08
C ARG A 172 -8.82 -9.13 -14.69
N TYR A 173 -7.94 -8.47 -13.94
CA TYR A 173 -7.17 -7.34 -14.42
C TYR A 173 -5.89 -7.86 -15.05
N GLN A 174 -5.70 -7.59 -16.34
CA GLN A 174 -4.41 -7.78 -16.99
C GLN A 174 -3.61 -6.50 -16.90
N LEU A 175 -2.33 -6.62 -16.58
CA LEU A 175 -1.40 -5.51 -16.50
C LEU A 175 -0.02 -5.98 -16.93
N LYS A 176 0.72 -5.09 -17.60
CA LYS A 176 2.11 -5.27 -17.95
C LYS A 176 2.97 -4.45 -17.00
N PHE A 177 3.89 -5.11 -16.33
CA PHE A 177 5.03 -4.49 -15.68
C PHE A 177 6.16 -4.27 -16.67
N SER A 178 6.78 -3.10 -16.62
CA SER A 178 8.01 -2.78 -17.33
C SER A 178 9.11 -2.45 -16.32
N SER A 179 10.35 -2.79 -16.69
CA SER A 179 11.55 -2.57 -15.87
C SER A 179 11.55 -3.28 -14.52
N VAL A 180 11.20 -4.57 -14.52
CA VAL A 180 11.35 -5.42 -13.35
C VAL A 180 12.78 -5.95 -13.27
N PRO A 181 13.54 -5.69 -12.20
CA PRO A 181 14.87 -6.26 -12.04
C PRO A 181 14.74 -7.76 -11.68
N VAL A 182 15.24 -8.63 -12.55
CA VAL A 182 15.13 -10.10 -12.37
C VAL A 182 16.48 -10.83 -12.40
N LYS A 183 17.52 -10.18 -12.92
CA LYS A 183 18.89 -10.71 -12.97
C LYS A 183 19.79 -9.97 -12.00
N ASP A 184 20.72 -10.69 -11.39
CA ASP A 184 21.68 -10.11 -10.44
C ASP A 184 22.85 -9.44 -11.18
N THR A 185 22.57 -8.29 -11.77
CA THR A 185 23.57 -7.49 -12.49
C THR A 185 23.74 -6.13 -11.85
N ARG A 186 24.80 -5.41 -12.24
CA ARG A 186 25.02 -4.04 -11.74
C ARG A 186 23.88 -3.07 -12.09
N ASN A 187 23.04 -3.38 -13.07
CA ASN A 187 21.94 -2.50 -13.45
C ASN A 187 20.67 -2.72 -12.63
N LYS A 188 20.61 -3.72 -11.73
CA LYS A 188 19.40 -4.00 -10.95
C LYS A 188 18.91 -2.80 -10.13
N TRP A 189 19.85 -2.01 -9.58
CA TRP A 189 19.53 -0.81 -8.80
C TRP A 189 18.83 0.28 -9.63
N PRO A 190 19.39 0.80 -10.75
CA PRO A 190 18.67 1.79 -11.56
C PRO A 190 17.37 1.24 -12.17
N ILE A 191 17.32 -0.05 -12.54
CA ILE A 191 16.09 -0.69 -13.06
C ILE A 191 14.97 -0.65 -12.01
N ALA A 192 15.26 -0.94 -10.74
CA ALA A 192 14.29 -0.94 -9.66
C ALA A 192 13.51 0.38 -9.51
N TYR A 193 14.16 1.52 -9.81
CA TYR A 193 13.53 2.85 -9.74
C TYR A 193 12.70 3.20 -10.99
N GLN A 194 12.85 2.46 -12.09
CA GLN A 194 12.12 2.68 -13.34
C GLN A 194 10.80 1.90 -13.41
N VAL A 195 10.56 1.01 -12.45
CA VAL A 195 9.38 0.13 -12.46
C VAL A 195 8.09 0.92 -12.72
N SER A 196 7.30 0.41 -13.66
CA SER A 196 6.05 1.03 -14.08
C SER A 196 5.09 -0.02 -14.60
N THR A 197 3.81 0.35 -14.71
CA THR A 197 2.78 -0.50 -15.30
C THR A 197 1.90 0.28 -16.26
N ASP A 198 1.23 -0.44 -17.16
CA ASP A 198 0.14 0.09 -17.99
C ASP A 198 -1.24 0.04 -17.30
N HIS A 199 -1.29 -0.35 -16.02
CA HIS A 199 -2.53 -0.65 -15.35
C HIS A 199 -3.38 0.61 -15.08
N ILE A 200 -4.56 0.67 -15.73
CA ILE A 200 -5.57 1.71 -15.53
C ILE A 200 -6.81 1.11 -14.85
N CYS A 201 -6.82 1.18 -13.53
CA CYS A 201 -8.01 0.94 -12.74
C CYS A 201 -8.95 2.18 -12.75
N PRO A 202 -10.28 1.99 -12.63
CA PRO A 202 -11.23 3.11 -12.62
C PRO A 202 -10.91 4.19 -11.58
N HIS A 203 -10.37 3.83 -10.42
CA HIS A 203 -10.01 4.79 -9.38
C HIS A 203 -8.83 5.70 -9.77
N LYS A 204 -7.91 5.24 -10.63
CA LYS A 204 -6.82 6.08 -11.16
C LYS A 204 -7.31 7.11 -12.17
N ARG A 205 -8.37 6.80 -12.93
CA ARG A 205 -8.92 7.70 -13.96
C ARG A 205 -9.37 9.05 -13.40
N PHE A 206 -9.86 9.08 -12.15
CA PHE A 206 -10.36 10.29 -11.51
C PHE A 206 -9.32 11.04 -10.67
N ASN A 207 -8.03 10.67 -10.75
CA ASN A 207 -6.95 11.39 -10.09
C ASN A 207 -6.47 12.59 -10.94
N ILE A 208 -7.39 13.51 -11.22
CA ILE A 208 -7.11 14.70 -12.01
C ILE A 208 -6.31 15.69 -11.15
N ARG A 209 -5.14 16.09 -11.64
CA ARG A 209 -4.29 17.15 -11.07
C ARG A 209 -4.10 18.24 -12.11
N TYR A 210 -4.69 19.41 -11.87
CA TYR A 210 -4.33 20.62 -12.59
C TYR A 210 -2.94 21.06 -12.13
N ARG A 211 -2.11 21.51 -13.07
CA ARG A 211 -0.89 22.26 -12.73
C ARG A 211 -1.33 23.65 -12.31
N PHE A 212 -0.75 24.18 -11.24
CA PHE A 212 -0.69 25.63 -11.07
C PHE A 212 0.49 26.15 -11.90
N GLU A 213 0.44 27.42 -12.32
CA GLU A 213 1.43 28.02 -13.24
C GLU A 213 2.87 27.90 -12.72
N ASP A 214 3.05 27.90 -11.39
CA ASP A 214 4.35 27.87 -10.72
C ASP A 214 4.78 26.49 -10.21
N ASP A 215 4.03 25.42 -10.52
CA ASP A 215 4.27 24.09 -9.95
C ASP A 215 5.47 23.41 -10.65
N VAL A 216 6.63 23.40 -9.95
CA VAL A 216 7.90 22.83 -10.43
C VAL A 216 7.83 21.31 -10.60
N ASP A 217 6.97 20.65 -9.82
CA ASP A 217 6.77 19.21 -9.89
C ASP A 217 5.78 18.84 -10.99
N SER A 218 6.07 17.78 -11.74
CA SER A 218 5.11 17.28 -12.73
C SER A 218 3.81 16.90 -12.01
N SER A 219 2.70 17.58 -12.30
CA SER A 219 1.36 17.23 -11.80
C SER A 219 0.96 15.76 -12.01
N ARG A 220 1.71 15.03 -12.84
CA ARG A 220 1.50 13.62 -13.15
C ARG A 220 2.28 12.76 -12.15
N ILE A 221 1.62 12.36 -11.07
CA ILE A 221 2.12 11.32 -10.15
C ILE A 221 1.64 9.96 -10.65
N PHE A 222 2.55 8.98 -10.71
CA PHE A 222 2.20 7.58 -10.89
C PHE A 222 1.87 6.98 -9.52
N ASN A 223 0.64 6.55 -9.33
CA ASN A 223 0.22 5.90 -8.08
C ASN A 223 0.10 4.40 -8.33
N PHE A 224 0.71 3.59 -7.47
CA PHE A 224 0.51 2.16 -7.46
C PHE A 224 -0.77 1.82 -6.69
N CYS A 225 -1.59 0.94 -7.28
CA CYS A 225 -2.73 0.35 -6.61
C CYS A 225 -2.40 -1.09 -6.18
N SER A 226 -3.24 -1.60 -5.31
CA SER A 226 -3.16 -2.94 -4.74
C SER A 226 -3.13 -4.08 -5.76
N HIS A 227 -3.69 -3.92 -6.97
CA HIS A 227 -3.54 -4.94 -8.02
C HIS A 227 -2.10 -5.04 -8.51
N GLU A 228 -1.44 -3.90 -8.68
CA GLU A 228 -0.03 -3.85 -9.09
C GLU A 228 0.86 -4.39 -7.97
N ILE A 229 0.59 -4.01 -6.73
CA ILE A 229 1.37 -4.50 -5.58
C ILE A 229 1.20 -6.02 -5.42
N ALA A 230 -0.03 -6.55 -5.51
CA ALA A 230 -0.26 -7.99 -5.46
C ALA A 230 0.43 -8.74 -6.62
N ALA A 231 0.40 -8.16 -7.82
CA ALA A 231 1.10 -8.70 -8.98
C ALA A 231 2.62 -8.72 -8.77
N TYR A 232 3.20 -7.65 -8.23
CA TYR A 232 4.64 -7.61 -7.95
C TYR A 232 5.04 -8.57 -6.83
N MET A 233 4.21 -8.75 -5.80
CA MET A 233 4.42 -9.79 -4.80
C MET A 233 4.43 -11.18 -5.45
N LYS A 234 3.55 -11.45 -6.41
CA LYS A 234 3.57 -12.71 -7.17
C LYS A 234 4.81 -12.85 -8.05
N ILE A 235 5.27 -11.76 -8.67
CA ILE A 235 6.53 -11.74 -9.41
C ILE A 235 7.68 -12.13 -8.47
N ALA A 236 7.81 -11.48 -7.32
CA ALA A 236 8.87 -11.79 -6.36
C ALA A 236 8.81 -13.24 -5.86
N ASP A 237 7.61 -13.74 -5.56
CA ASP A 237 7.39 -15.14 -5.15
C ASP A 237 7.78 -16.14 -6.24
N HIS A 238 7.37 -15.91 -7.49
CA HIS A 238 7.73 -16.74 -8.64
C HIS A 238 9.26 -16.82 -8.83
N TYR A 239 9.94 -15.68 -8.87
CA TYR A 239 11.39 -15.67 -9.09
C TYR A 239 12.15 -16.28 -7.90
N LYS A 240 11.69 -16.07 -6.67
CA LYS A 240 12.27 -16.70 -5.48
C LYS A 240 12.11 -18.22 -5.50
N ASN A 241 10.90 -18.71 -5.74
CA ASN A 241 10.59 -20.13 -5.57
C ASN A 241 10.93 -20.97 -6.79
N GLU A 242 10.66 -20.47 -8.00
CA GLU A 242 10.83 -21.20 -9.26
C GLU A 242 12.18 -20.91 -9.91
N LYS A 243 12.61 -19.65 -9.96
CA LYS A 243 13.90 -19.24 -10.59
C LYS A 243 15.07 -19.15 -9.60
N LYS A 244 14.83 -19.38 -8.30
CA LYS A 244 15.84 -19.37 -7.22
C LYS A 244 16.64 -18.06 -7.13
N THR A 245 16.02 -16.93 -7.45
CA THR A 245 16.64 -15.60 -7.34
C THR A 245 15.84 -14.67 -6.43
N MET A 246 16.55 -13.91 -5.60
CA MET A 246 15.96 -12.95 -4.66
C MET A 246 15.87 -11.54 -5.23
N VAL A 247 16.37 -11.31 -6.44
CA VAL A 247 16.53 -9.96 -7.01
C VAL A 247 15.23 -9.15 -7.02
N PRO A 248 14.08 -9.66 -7.51
CA PRO A 248 12.85 -8.87 -7.47
C PRO A 248 12.39 -8.54 -6.05
N LEU A 249 12.67 -9.40 -5.06
CA LEU A 249 12.31 -9.14 -3.67
C LEU A 249 13.21 -8.07 -3.05
N GLN A 250 14.54 -8.20 -3.19
CA GLN A 250 15.52 -7.23 -2.68
C GLN A 250 15.36 -5.86 -3.32
N MET A 251 15.00 -5.84 -4.61
CA MET A 251 14.79 -4.61 -5.37
C MET A 251 13.34 -4.10 -5.31
N SER A 252 12.49 -4.70 -4.48
CA SER A 252 11.09 -4.28 -4.35
C SER A 252 10.98 -2.90 -3.70
N GLN A 253 10.32 -1.99 -4.41
CA GLN A 253 9.91 -0.69 -3.88
C GLN A 253 8.67 -0.78 -2.98
N PHE A 254 8.01 -1.93 -2.93
CA PHE A 254 6.78 -2.12 -2.17
C PHE A 254 7.08 -2.61 -0.75
N ALA A 255 6.51 -1.90 0.22
CA ALA A 255 6.52 -2.28 1.63
C ALA A 255 5.67 -3.55 1.82
N ILE A 256 6.17 -4.53 2.58
CA ILE A 256 5.52 -5.84 2.72
C ILE A 256 5.04 -6.00 4.16
N PRO A 257 3.72 -5.91 4.44
CA PRO A 257 3.21 -5.87 5.81
C PRO A 257 3.50 -7.16 6.57
N THR A 258 3.81 -7.06 7.86
CA THR A 258 3.83 -8.18 8.82
C THR A 258 2.41 -8.68 9.12
N GLN A 259 2.26 -9.87 9.71
CA GLN A 259 0.94 -10.37 10.17
C GLN A 259 0.32 -9.41 11.19
N GLY A 260 1.10 -8.89 12.15
CA GLY A 260 0.59 -7.92 13.13
C GLY A 260 0.04 -6.64 12.48
N THR A 261 0.65 -6.19 11.39
CA THR A 261 0.13 -5.04 10.62
C THR A 261 -1.14 -5.38 9.84
N ALA A 262 -1.26 -6.62 9.33
CA ALA A 262 -2.47 -7.12 8.71
C ALA A 262 -3.63 -7.24 9.73
N ASP A 263 -3.34 -7.68 10.95
CA ASP A 263 -4.30 -7.77 12.06
C ASP A 263 -4.78 -6.37 12.45
N PHE A 264 -3.85 -5.43 12.64
CA PHE A 264 -4.15 -4.04 12.92
C PHE A 264 -5.08 -3.44 11.85
N TYR A 265 -4.75 -3.63 10.58
CA TYR A 265 -5.56 -3.16 9.46
C TYR A 265 -6.95 -3.81 9.43
N THR A 266 -7.03 -5.10 9.72
CA THR A 266 -8.30 -5.83 9.77
C THR A 266 -9.18 -5.33 10.91
N LYS A 267 -8.62 -5.04 12.09
CA LYS A 267 -9.34 -4.42 13.21
C LYS A 267 -9.85 -3.02 12.85
N MET A 268 -9.01 -2.18 12.23
CA MET A 268 -9.42 -0.86 11.73
C MET A 268 -10.60 -0.93 10.75
N ASP A 269 -10.61 -1.92 9.87
CA ASP A 269 -11.63 -2.06 8.83
C ASP A 269 -12.98 -2.57 9.35
N ASN A 270 -12.99 -3.28 10.47
CA ASN A 270 -14.16 -4.04 10.93
C ASN A 270 -14.73 -3.57 12.27
N PHE A 271 -13.91 -2.93 13.11
CA PHE A 271 -14.27 -2.56 14.49
C PHE A 271 -14.21 -1.06 14.75
N CYS A 272 -13.57 -0.27 13.89
CA CYS A 272 -13.44 1.17 14.09
C CYS A 272 -14.50 1.98 13.33
N LEU A 273 -15.18 2.84 14.07
CA LEU A 273 -16.13 3.83 13.57
C LEU A 273 -15.65 5.23 13.95
N LYS A 274 -16.10 6.22 13.20
CA LYS A 274 -15.91 7.63 13.50
C LYS A 274 -17.24 8.36 13.51
N GLU A 275 -17.43 9.21 14.51
CA GLU A 275 -18.53 10.16 14.55
C GLU A 275 -18.34 11.21 13.44
N ASP A 276 -19.42 11.48 12.71
CA ASP A 276 -19.47 12.44 11.61
C ASP A 276 -20.83 13.14 11.63
N LEU A 277 -20.96 14.26 10.92
CA LEU A 277 -22.22 14.97 10.77
C LEU A 277 -22.87 14.61 9.44
N ASN A 278 -24.17 14.37 9.45
CA ASN A 278 -24.93 14.26 8.20
C ASN A 278 -25.26 15.66 7.65
N ASN A 279 -25.88 15.71 6.46
CA ASN A 279 -26.26 16.98 5.81
C ASN A 279 -27.27 17.82 6.61
N LYS A 280 -27.89 17.24 7.66
CA LYS A 280 -28.82 17.91 8.58
C LYS A 280 -28.16 18.27 9.91
N GLY A 281 -26.83 18.18 10.02
CA GLY A 281 -26.08 18.43 11.25
C GLY A 281 -26.28 17.40 12.36
N LYS A 282 -26.91 16.25 12.09
CA LYS A 282 -27.08 15.19 13.10
C LYS A 282 -25.87 14.27 13.10
N LYS A 283 -25.44 13.88 14.31
CA LYS A 283 -24.40 12.87 14.50
C LYS A 283 -24.78 11.56 13.81
N LYS A 284 -23.83 10.96 13.11
CA LYS A 284 -23.88 9.63 12.51
C LYS A 284 -22.55 8.94 12.73
N LEU A 285 -22.54 7.61 12.68
CA LEU A 285 -21.32 6.83 12.64
C LEU A 285 -21.00 6.44 11.20
N ARG A 286 -19.71 6.44 10.85
CA ARG A 286 -19.20 5.91 9.59
C ARG A 286 -17.95 5.09 9.83
N LEU A 287 -17.62 4.22 8.88
CA LEU A 287 -16.31 3.58 8.85
C LEU A 287 -15.21 4.63 8.61
N LEU A 288 -14.00 4.29 9.04
CA LEU A 288 -12.81 5.07 8.70
C LEU A 288 -12.59 5.11 7.18
N ASP A 289 -12.27 6.29 6.69
CA ASP A 289 -11.94 6.47 5.28
C ASP A 289 -10.49 6.07 4.98
N ARG A 290 -10.07 6.22 3.73
CA ARG A 290 -8.72 5.84 3.30
C ARG A 290 -7.63 6.75 3.87
N ALA A 291 -7.87 8.05 4.01
CA ALA A 291 -6.88 8.98 4.56
C ALA A 291 -6.64 8.68 6.03
N GLU A 292 -7.72 8.45 6.78
CA GLU A 292 -7.67 8.12 8.19
C GLU A 292 -6.91 6.81 8.43
N LYS A 293 -7.16 5.79 7.61
CA LYS A 293 -6.40 4.52 7.66
C LYS A 293 -4.93 4.70 7.33
N GLU A 294 -4.62 5.49 6.31
CA GLU A 294 -3.24 5.78 5.93
C GLU A 294 -2.50 6.46 7.08
N ILE A 295 -3.13 7.44 7.73
CA ILE A 295 -2.58 8.15 8.89
C ILE A 295 -2.32 7.19 10.06
N LEU A 296 -3.29 6.35 10.41
CA LEU A 296 -3.14 5.41 11.51
C LEU A 296 -2.08 4.33 11.23
N LEU A 297 -1.90 3.93 9.97
CA LEU A 297 -0.82 3.02 9.58
C LEU A 297 0.56 3.69 9.71
N TRP A 298 0.68 4.97 9.38
CA TRP A 298 1.93 5.70 9.61
C TRP A 298 2.21 5.91 11.10
N GLU A 299 1.18 6.10 11.93
CA GLU A 299 1.36 6.12 13.38
C GLU A 299 1.81 4.76 13.93
N LEU A 300 1.31 3.64 13.37
CA LEU A 300 1.81 2.31 13.70
C LEU A 300 3.29 2.15 13.34
N VAL A 301 3.70 2.59 12.13
CA VAL A 301 5.12 2.59 11.71
C VAL A 301 5.96 3.46 12.64
N LYS A 302 5.45 4.61 13.07
CA LYS A 302 6.16 5.52 13.97
C LYS A 302 6.41 4.91 15.34
N GLN A 303 5.45 4.14 15.86
CA GLN A 303 5.58 3.51 17.17
C GLN A 303 6.46 2.26 17.15
N ASN A 304 6.40 1.47 16.08
CA ASN A 304 7.02 0.14 16.04
C ASN A 304 8.22 0.04 15.08
N GLY A 305 8.48 1.05 14.25
CA GLY A 305 9.53 1.02 13.23
C GLY A 305 9.15 0.23 11.97
N HIS A 306 10.03 0.26 10.97
CA HIS A 306 9.84 -0.45 9.70
C HIS A 306 9.72 -1.96 9.88
N ASP A 307 10.61 -2.56 10.68
CA ASP A 307 10.79 -4.00 10.69
C ASP A 307 9.61 -4.75 11.30
N ASP A 308 9.06 -4.22 12.39
CA ASP A 308 7.89 -4.82 13.05
C ASP A 308 6.58 -4.59 12.26
N THR A 309 6.60 -3.72 11.24
CA THR A 309 5.39 -3.32 10.51
C THR A 309 5.36 -3.73 9.05
N PHE A 310 6.35 -3.31 8.25
CA PHE A 310 6.38 -3.50 6.80
C PHE A 310 7.61 -4.26 6.29
N TYR A 311 8.18 -5.12 7.14
CA TYR A 311 9.19 -6.11 6.79
C TYR A 311 8.75 -7.54 7.16
N ALA A 312 7.92 -8.13 6.31
CA ALA A 312 7.48 -9.51 6.52
C ALA A 312 8.63 -10.53 6.51
N THR A 313 8.80 -11.24 7.63
CA THR A 313 9.66 -12.43 7.73
C THR A 313 8.87 -13.71 7.46
N GLU A 314 7.57 -13.71 7.75
CA GLU A 314 6.65 -14.81 7.50
C GLU A 314 6.18 -14.87 6.03
N LYS A 315 5.72 -16.04 5.60
CA LYS A 315 5.19 -16.23 4.25
C LYS A 315 3.79 -15.61 4.16
N LEU A 316 3.66 -14.52 3.40
CA LEU A 316 2.38 -13.82 3.11
C LEU A 316 1.19 -14.75 2.80
N ARG A 317 1.42 -15.85 2.08
CA ARG A 317 0.35 -16.79 1.71
C ARG A 317 -0.34 -17.47 2.91
N ASN A 318 0.32 -17.45 4.07
CA ASN A 318 -0.17 -18.03 5.32
C ASN A 318 -0.91 -17.00 6.18
N TYR A 319 -1.01 -15.74 5.75
CA TYR A 319 -1.58 -14.69 6.60
C TYR A 319 -3.06 -14.95 6.88
N ASP A 320 -3.45 -14.76 8.13
CA ASP A 320 -4.86 -14.75 8.49
C ASP A 320 -5.45 -13.36 8.24
N TRP A 321 -6.52 -13.33 7.45
CA TRP A 321 -7.29 -12.13 7.15
C TRP A 321 -8.73 -12.24 7.65
N SER A 322 -9.01 -13.26 8.47
CA SER A 322 -10.28 -13.46 9.13
C SER A 322 -10.60 -12.30 10.06
N VAL A 323 -11.89 -12.04 10.28
CA VAL A 323 -12.33 -11.02 11.22
C VAL A 323 -12.50 -11.71 12.57
N PRO A 324 -11.75 -11.32 13.62
CA PRO A 324 -11.88 -11.93 14.95
C PRO A 324 -13.34 -11.97 15.42
N GLY A 325 -13.77 -13.10 15.97
CA GLY A 325 -15.15 -13.28 16.47
C GLY A 325 -16.20 -13.62 15.42
N ARG A 326 -15.87 -13.60 14.12
CA ARG A 326 -16.77 -14.02 13.04
C ARG A 326 -16.57 -15.51 12.73
N LYS A 327 -17.37 -16.38 13.36
CA LYS A 327 -17.44 -17.81 13.01
C LYS A 327 -18.16 -18.02 11.68
#